data_AF-A0A916RDL5-F1
#
_entry.id   AF-A0A916RDL5-F1
#
_cell.length_a   1.000
_cell.length_b   1.000
_cell.length_c   1.000
_cell.angle_alpha   90.00
_cell.angle_beta   90.00
_cell.angle_gamma   90.00
#
_symmetry.space_group_name_H-M   'P 1'
#
loop_
_entity.id
_entity.type
_entity.pdbx_description
1 polymer ?
#
loop_
_entity_poly.entity_id
_entity_poly.type
_entity_poly.pdbx_seq_one_letter_code
_entity_poly.pdbx_strand_id
1 'polypeptide(L)'
;MTSSASRGLSFPKAKIMLVEIPKFQIERNLMEIIQVIYRARGEYWENNTAKTLDNQPKQITFYLNDRAISYPQEENISPQEYTEEQKLSLAESLLNIWDILLILKLSIMTRITGAGSLGMKQFMMIPIGGKSISAAGNTFSSQVTNLIRELKNEHRRHPQKQTLKDVYTSLTKIFSSADFVLLEDENKSKNQIPNIVLIFH
;
A
#
# COMPACT_ATOMS: atom_id res chain seq x y z
N MET A 1 -0.03 -18.99 0.43
CA MET A 1 -0.85 -18.90 -0.81
C MET A 1 -0.44 -17.66 -1.55
N THR A 2 -0.26 -17.72 -2.86
CA THR A 2 -0.19 -16.51 -3.71
C THR A 2 -1.62 -16.01 -3.99
N SER A 3 -1.79 -14.75 -4.38
CA SER A 3 -3.09 -14.13 -4.69
C SER A 3 -3.93 -14.87 -5.74
N SER A 4 -3.30 -15.74 -6.55
CA SER A 4 -3.98 -16.61 -7.51
C SER A 4 -4.52 -17.89 -6.87
N ALA A 5 -3.77 -18.50 -5.93
CA ALA A 5 -4.21 -19.68 -5.17
C ALA A 5 -5.37 -19.36 -4.21
N SER A 6 -5.60 -18.07 -3.90
CA SER A 6 -6.74 -17.57 -3.13
C SER A 6 -8.03 -17.41 -3.95
N ARG A 7 -8.20 -18.13 -5.07
CA ARG A 7 -9.48 -18.27 -5.79
C ARG A 7 -9.84 -19.74 -6.00
N GLY A 8 -10.94 -20.22 -5.40
CA GLY A 8 -11.51 -21.57 -5.62
C GLY A 8 -11.11 -22.71 -4.66
N LEU A 9 -10.32 -22.47 -3.61
CA LEU A 9 -9.85 -23.50 -2.68
C LEU A 9 -10.11 -23.10 -1.22
N SER A 10 -10.77 -23.97 -0.47
CA SER A 10 -11.01 -23.82 0.97
C SER A 10 -10.09 -24.76 1.74
N PHE A 11 -9.55 -24.27 2.86
CA PHE A 11 -8.66 -24.99 3.76
C PHE A 11 -9.26 -25.03 5.18
N PRO A 12 -10.43 -25.66 5.38
CA PRO A 12 -11.15 -25.66 6.66
C PRO A 12 -10.35 -26.30 7.83
N LYS A 13 -9.39 -27.18 7.50
CA LYS A 13 -8.46 -27.78 8.47
C LYS A 13 -7.33 -26.83 8.94
N ALA A 14 -7.16 -25.67 8.30
CA ALA A 14 -6.09 -24.73 8.66
C ALA A 14 -6.34 -24.11 10.04
N LYS A 15 -5.37 -24.26 10.94
CA LYS A 15 -5.37 -23.61 12.26
C LYS A 15 -4.35 -22.49 12.38
N ILE A 16 -3.29 -22.53 11.57
CA ILE A 16 -2.20 -21.55 11.58
C ILE A 16 -2.17 -20.90 10.21
N MET A 17 -2.23 -19.57 10.17
CA MET A 17 -2.15 -18.75 8.97
C MET A 17 -0.97 -17.81 9.12
N LEU A 18 -0.03 -17.88 8.18
CA LEU A 18 1.11 -16.98 8.10
C LEU A 18 0.85 -16.00 6.96
N VAL A 19 0.87 -14.71 7.29
CA VAL A 19 0.52 -13.64 6.35
C VAL A 19 1.65 -12.64 6.30
N GLU A 20 2.23 -12.47 5.12
CA GLU A 20 3.17 -11.38 4.85
C GLU A 20 2.39 -10.17 4.33
N ILE A 21 2.59 -9.00 4.93
CA ILE A 21 1.97 -7.75 4.50
C ILE A 21 3.07 -6.84 3.92
N PRO A 22 3.16 -6.71 2.59
CA PRO A 22 4.00 -5.68 1.99
C PRO A 22 3.37 -4.29 2.20
N LYS A 23 4.20 -3.28 2.53
CA LYS A 23 3.76 -1.87 2.68
C LYS A 23 3.12 -1.31 1.40
N PHE A 24 3.49 -1.83 0.23
CA PHE A 24 2.90 -1.41 -1.04
C PHE A 24 1.56 -2.11 -1.28
N GLN A 25 0.51 -1.33 -1.53
CA GLN A 25 -0.86 -1.82 -1.83
C GLN A 25 -1.54 -2.53 -0.64
N ILE A 26 -1.43 -1.97 0.57
CA ILE A 26 -2.05 -2.49 1.80
C ILE A 26 -3.52 -2.82 1.56
N GLU A 27 -4.28 -1.98 0.86
CA GLU A 27 -5.70 -2.16 0.59
C GLU A 27 -5.98 -3.37 -0.30
N ARG A 28 -5.12 -3.60 -1.30
CA ARG A 28 -5.19 -4.78 -2.18
C ARG A 28 -4.85 -6.05 -1.41
N ASN A 29 -3.80 -5.99 -0.60
CA ASN A 29 -3.35 -7.10 0.24
C ASN A 29 -4.40 -7.41 1.32
N LEU A 30 -5.07 -6.40 1.89
CA LEU A 30 -6.05 -6.59 2.96
C LEU A 30 -7.23 -7.45 2.52
N MET A 31 -7.75 -7.22 1.31
CA MET A 31 -8.85 -8.03 0.78
C MET A 31 -8.41 -9.49 0.57
N GLU A 32 -7.16 -9.72 0.15
CA GLU A 32 -6.61 -11.07 0.01
C GLU A 32 -6.39 -11.75 1.36
N ILE A 33 -5.93 -11.01 2.37
CA ILE A 33 -5.75 -11.49 3.75
C ILE A 33 -7.09 -11.93 4.34
N ILE A 34 -8.11 -11.09 4.21
CA ILE A 34 -9.47 -11.42 4.65
C ILE A 34 -9.94 -12.67 3.92
N GLN A 35 -9.78 -12.74 2.60
CA GLN A 35 -10.13 -13.95 1.84
C GLN A 35 -9.41 -15.20 2.33
N VAL A 36 -8.12 -15.13 2.71
CA VAL A 36 -7.38 -16.25 3.31
C VAL A 36 -7.99 -16.68 4.65
N ILE A 37 -8.33 -15.72 5.52
CA ILE A 37 -9.00 -16.00 6.80
C ILE A 37 -10.32 -16.74 6.57
N TYR A 38 -11.11 -16.31 5.60
CA TYR A 38 -12.37 -16.98 5.26
C TYR A 38 -12.17 -18.35 4.63
N ARG A 39 -11.07 -18.59 3.92
CA ARG A 39 -10.76 -19.92 3.37
C ARG A 39 -10.36 -20.91 4.44
N ALA A 40 -9.81 -20.44 5.55
CA ALA A 40 -9.53 -21.29 6.68
C ALA A 40 -10.80 -21.74 7.42
N ARG A 41 -11.98 -21.24 7.04
CA ARG A 41 -13.27 -21.56 7.65
C ARG A 41 -14.09 -22.56 6.82
N GLY A 42 -15.10 -23.14 7.47
CA GLY A 42 -16.10 -23.99 6.84
C GLY A 42 -16.03 -25.45 7.27
N GLU A 43 -16.78 -26.28 6.56
CA GLU A 43 -16.90 -27.72 6.83
C GLU A 43 -15.95 -28.54 5.95
N TYR A 44 -15.54 -29.68 6.46
CA TYR A 44 -14.81 -30.70 5.73
C TYR A 44 -15.38 -32.08 6.03
N TRP A 45 -15.27 -32.96 5.05
CA TRP A 45 -15.65 -34.36 5.19
C TRP A 45 -14.49 -35.15 5.77
N GLU A 46 -14.79 -35.89 6.83
CA GLU A 46 -13.86 -36.85 7.42
C GLU A 46 -14.68 -38.03 7.97
N ASN A 47 -14.30 -39.25 7.59
CA ASN A 47 -14.99 -40.48 8.02
C ASN A 47 -16.52 -40.44 7.79
N ASN A 48 -16.97 -40.00 6.61
CA ASN A 48 -18.39 -39.83 6.25
C ASN A 48 -19.19 -38.90 7.17
N THR A 49 -18.51 -38.04 7.94
CA THR A 49 -19.13 -37.02 8.78
C THR A 49 -18.65 -35.63 8.39
N ALA A 50 -19.58 -34.68 8.32
CA ALA A 50 -19.24 -33.27 8.18
C ALA A 50 -18.71 -32.76 9.52
N LYS A 51 -17.48 -32.22 9.51
CA LYS A 51 -16.84 -31.61 10.68
C LYS A 51 -16.42 -30.19 10.36
N THR A 52 -16.29 -29.36 11.40
CA THR A 52 -15.75 -28.00 11.29
C THR A 52 -14.74 -27.72 12.40
N LEU A 53 -13.74 -26.91 12.09
CA LEU A 53 -12.80 -26.37 13.06
C LEU A 53 -13.08 -24.90 13.39
N ASP A 54 -14.22 -24.36 12.97
CA ASP A 54 -14.56 -22.95 13.18
C ASP A 54 -14.74 -22.60 14.67
N ASN A 55 -15.12 -23.59 15.49
CA ASN A 55 -15.27 -23.42 16.94
C ASN A 55 -13.95 -23.63 17.71
N GLN A 56 -12.85 -23.90 17.02
CA GLN A 56 -11.53 -24.09 17.62
C GLN A 56 -10.67 -22.85 17.44
N PRO A 57 -9.71 -22.59 18.36
CA PRO A 57 -8.80 -21.47 18.21
C PRO A 57 -7.98 -21.61 16.92
N LYS A 58 -7.92 -20.52 16.14
CA LYS A 58 -7.08 -20.36 14.96
C LYS A 58 -6.13 -19.19 15.21
N GLN A 59 -4.88 -19.33 14.79
CA GLN A 59 -3.83 -18.33 14.94
C GLN A 59 -3.49 -17.73 13.57
N ILE A 60 -3.39 -16.40 13.54
CA ILE A 60 -2.90 -15.65 12.38
C ILE A 60 -1.67 -14.88 12.82
N THR A 61 -0.55 -15.08 12.13
CA THR A 61 0.71 -14.38 12.37
C THR A 61 1.01 -13.46 11.19
N PHE A 62 1.16 -12.17 11.47
CA PHE A 62 1.49 -11.16 10.48
C PHE A 62 3.00 -10.87 10.47
N TYR A 63 3.60 -10.92 9.29
CA TYR A 63 4.96 -10.49 9.03
C TYR A 63 4.88 -9.13 8.32
N LEU A 64 5.18 -8.07 9.07
CA LEU A 64 5.21 -6.70 8.58
C LEU A 64 6.66 -6.36 8.24
N ASN A 65 6.91 -6.04 6.97
CA ASN A 65 8.22 -5.57 6.55
C ASN A 65 8.24 -4.04 6.62
N ASP A 66 8.77 -3.52 7.72
CA ASP A 66 8.89 -2.09 7.94
C ASP A 66 10.36 -1.62 7.80
N ARG A 67 10.54 -0.47 7.15
CA ARG A 67 11.82 0.21 7.04
C ARG A 67 11.64 1.59 7.64
N ALA A 68 12.26 1.83 8.79
CA ALA A 68 12.52 3.19 9.25
C ALA A 68 13.61 3.75 8.35
N ILE A 69 13.28 4.78 7.56
CA ILE A 69 14.29 5.52 6.81
C ILE A 69 14.87 6.53 7.79
N SER A 70 16.09 6.26 8.26
CA SER A 70 16.92 7.28 8.91
C SER A 70 17.74 7.94 7.82
N TYR A 71 17.51 9.23 7.58
CA TYR A 71 18.39 10.03 6.74
C TYR A 71 19.78 10.06 7.40
N PRO A 72 20.89 10.04 6.63
CA PRO A 72 22.22 10.25 7.20
C PRO A 72 22.29 11.65 7.82
N GLN A 73 23.08 11.81 8.88
CA GLN A 73 23.30 13.11 9.51
C GLN A 73 23.97 14.05 8.49
N GLU A 74 23.24 15.06 8.03
CA GLU A 74 23.81 16.10 7.17
C GLU A 74 24.70 17.01 8.01
N GLU A 75 25.79 17.53 7.41
CA GLU A 75 26.79 18.36 8.11
C GLU A 75 26.19 19.63 8.75
N ASN A 76 25.01 20.06 8.28
CA ASN A 76 24.31 21.28 8.71
C ASN A 76 23.27 21.04 9.82
N ILE A 77 23.00 19.80 10.22
CA ILE A 77 21.96 19.47 11.21
C ILE A 77 22.59 19.30 12.60
N SER A 78 22.07 20.04 13.58
CA SER A 78 22.53 19.87 14.96
C SER A 78 22.26 18.44 15.46
N PRO A 79 23.10 17.84 16.32
CA PRO A 79 22.88 16.48 16.84
C PRO A 79 21.52 16.29 17.53
N GLN A 80 20.95 17.39 18.05
CA GLN A 80 19.64 17.42 18.69
C GLN A 80 18.51 17.35 17.65
N GLU A 81 18.58 18.15 16.58
CA GLU A 81 17.59 18.12 15.48
C GLU A 81 17.59 16.75 14.76
N TYR A 82 18.76 16.17 14.53
CA TYR A 82 18.88 14.82 13.95
C TYR A 82 18.21 13.74 14.81
N THR A 83 18.34 13.83 16.13
CA THR A 83 17.70 12.88 17.06
C THR A 83 16.19 13.04 17.06
N GLU A 84 15.67 14.26 16.95
CA GLU A 84 14.24 14.53 16.87
C GLU A 84 13.64 14.04 15.53
N GLU A 85 14.32 14.22 14.41
CA GLU A 85 13.89 13.69 13.11
C GLU A 85 13.81 12.15 13.10
N GLN A 86 14.79 11.48 13.71
CA GLN A 86 14.75 10.03 13.86
C GLN A 86 13.56 9.57 14.72
N LYS A 87 13.28 10.28 15.82
CA LYS A 87 12.11 9.99 16.66
C LYS A 87 10.81 10.20 15.90
N LEU A 88 10.72 11.25 15.08
CA LEU A 88 9.54 11.53 14.25
C LEU A 88 9.35 10.44 13.18
N SER A 89 10.38 10.08 12.44
CA SER A 89 10.35 8.98 11.45
C SER A 89 9.91 7.66 12.08
N LEU A 90 10.42 7.35 13.28
CA LEU A 90 9.99 6.16 14.02
C LEU A 90 8.53 6.25 14.47
N ALA A 91 8.10 7.41 14.99
CA ALA A 91 6.72 7.63 15.42
C ALA A 91 5.74 7.50 14.26
N GLU A 92 6.06 8.06 13.09
CA GLU A 92 5.29 7.91 11.86
C GLU A 92 5.19 6.44 11.45
N SER A 93 6.30 5.69 11.54
CA SER A 93 6.28 4.27 11.20
C SER A 93 5.40 3.45 12.15
N LEU A 94 5.45 3.74 13.45
CA LEU A 94 4.58 3.12 14.45
C LEU A 94 3.11 3.46 14.21
N LEU A 95 2.79 4.72 13.91
CA LEU A 95 1.42 5.14 13.56
C LEU A 95 0.91 4.40 12.33
N ASN A 96 1.73 4.29 11.29
CA ASN A 96 1.39 3.51 10.09
C ASN A 96 1.09 2.04 10.40
N ILE A 97 1.87 1.40 11.29
CA ILE A 97 1.59 0.02 11.73
C ILE A 97 0.25 -0.04 12.47
N TRP A 98 0.00 0.90 13.37
CA TRP A 98 -1.27 0.99 14.10
C TRP A 98 -2.47 1.14 13.17
N ASP A 99 -2.37 2.01 12.17
CA ASP A 99 -3.43 2.23 11.18
C ASP A 99 -3.73 0.95 10.40
N ILE A 100 -2.69 0.22 9.95
CA ILE A 100 -2.86 -1.06 9.26
C ILE A 100 -3.58 -2.07 10.17
N LEU A 101 -3.18 -2.18 11.43
CA LEU A 101 -3.78 -3.12 12.38
C LEU A 101 -5.24 -2.77 12.68
N LEU A 102 -5.57 -1.47 12.83
CA LEU A 102 -6.93 -0.99 13.03
C LEU A 102 -7.81 -1.28 11.81
N ILE A 103 -7.32 -0.95 10.62
CA ILE A 103 -8.00 -1.19 9.35
C ILE A 103 -8.28 -2.69 9.17
N LEU A 104 -7.27 -3.53 9.43
CA LEU A 104 -7.38 -4.97 9.36
C LEU A 104 -8.41 -5.52 10.36
N LYS A 105 -8.33 -5.12 11.63
CA LYS A 105 -9.27 -5.53 12.67
C LYS A 105 -10.70 -5.15 12.26
N LEU A 106 -10.94 -3.90 11.88
CA LEU A 106 -12.25 -3.42 11.48
C LEU A 106 -12.78 -4.14 10.26
N SER A 107 -11.93 -4.44 9.29
CA SER A 107 -12.32 -5.15 8.07
C SER A 107 -12.68 -6.61 8.33
N ILE A 108 -11.93 -7.29 9.20
CA ILE A 108 -12.27 -8.65 9.67
C ILE A 108 -13.61 -8.62 10.42
N MET A 109 -13.77 -7.70 11.39
CA MET A 109 -15.00 -7.59 12.19
C MET A 109 -16.21 -7.25 11.32
N THR A 110 -16.09 -6.30 10.40
CA THR A 110 -17.16 -5.95 9.45
C THR A 110 -17.63 -7.17 8.66
N ARG A 111 -16.70 -8.06 8.27
CA ARG A 111 -17.05 -9.25 7.52
C ARG A 111 -17.63 -10.38 8.40
N ILE A 112 -17.28 -10.45 9.69
CA ILE A 112 -17.79 -11.48 10.62
C ILE A 112 -19.14 -11.06 11.22
N THR A 113 -19.22 -9.84 11.76
CA THR A 113 -20.34 -9.34 12.56
C THR A 113 -21.11 -8.20 11.88
N GLY A 114 -20.74 -7.80 10.66
CA GLY A 114 -21.37 -6.70 9.93
C GLY A 114 -20.81 -5.32 10.27
N ALA A 115 -20.20 -5.13 11.44
CA ALA A 115 -19.49 -3.92 11.86
C ALA A 115 -18.39 -4.24 12.89
N GLY A 116 -17.41 -3.35 13.04
CA GLY A 116 -16.37 -3.42 14.06
C GLY A 116 -16.36 -2.17 14.95
N SER A 117 -15.99 -2.35 16.23
CA SER A 117 -15.85 -1.24 17.16
C SER A 117 -14.50 -0.54 17.03
N LEU A 118 -14.55 0.79 16.90
CA LEU A 118 -13.42 1.70 17.06
C LEU A 118 -13.81 2.74 18.11
N GLY A 119 -13.21 2.65 19.30
CA GLY A 119 -13.64 3.41 20.47
C GLY A 119 -15.10 3.10 20.82
N MET A 120 -15.90 4.15 20.99
CA MET A 120 -17.33 4.05 21.36
C MET A 120 -18.27 3.91 20.16
N LYS A 121 -17.75 3.90 18.93
CA LYS A 121 -18.55 3.89 17.70
C LYS A 121 -18.37 2.58 16.93
N GLN A 122 -19.43 2.19 16.22
CA GLN A 122 -19.41 1.07 15.28
C GLN A 122 -19.08 1.59 13.89
N PHE A 123 -18.15 0.94 13.21
CA PHE A 123 -17.72 1.26 11.86
C PHE A 123 -17.85 0.03 10.97
N MET A 124 -18.28 0.26 9.74
CA MET A 124 -18.19 -0.72 8.67
C MET A 124 -17.01 -0.35 7.80
N MET A 125 -16.06 -1.26 7.68
CA MET A 125 -14.88 -1.08 6.83
C MET A 125 -14.77 -2.28 5.89
N ILE A 126 -14.84 -2.00 4.59
CA ILE A 126 -14.70 -3.01 3.55
C ILE A 126 -13.50 -2.58 2.70
N PRO A 127 -12.38 -3.33 2.71
CA PRO A 127 -11.25 -2.98 1.87
C PRO A 127 -11.63 -3.20 0.41
N ILE A 128 -11.55 -2.15 -0.38
CA ILE A 128 -11.79 -2.22 -1.81
C ILE A 128 -10.45 -2.45 -2.50
N GLY A 129 -10.23 -3.69 -2.96
CA GLY A 129 -9.04 -4.02 -3.73
C GLY A 129 -9.00 -3.24 -5.05
N GLY A 130 -7.88 -2.56 -5.30
CA GLY A 130 -7.68 -1.69 -6.45
C GLY A 130 -7.77 -2.42 -7.80
N LYS A 131 -8.96 -2.43 -8.39
CA LYS A 131 -9.11 -2.29 -9.84
C LYS A 131 -9.55 -0.88 -10.25
N SER A 132 -9.97 -0.05 -9.29
CA SER A 132 -10.51 1.30 -9.54
C SER A 132 -9.87 2.41 -8.73
N ILE A 133 -8.89 2.12 -7.88
CA ILE A 133 -8.14 3.15 -7.15
C ILE A 133 -6.68 2.93 -7.50
N SER A 134 -6.19 3.79 -8.40
CA SER A 134 -4.78 4.04 -8.65
C SER A 134 -4.05 4.06 -7.31
N ALA A 135 -3.25 3.02 -7.05
CA ALA A 135 -2.72 2.73 -5.73
C ALA A 135 -2.07 3.96 -5.09
N ALA A 136 -2.40 4.21 -3.82
CA ALA A 136 -1.51 4.95 -2.93
C ALA A 136 -0.17 4.20 -2.94
N GLY A 137 0.83 4.76 -3.64
CA GLY A 137 2.09 4.09 -3.95
C GLY A 137 2.50 4.14 -5.44
N ASN A 138 1.61 4.52 -6.36
CA ASN A 138 2.04 4.97 -7.67
C ASN A 138 2.64 6.37 -7.51
N THR A 139 3.97 6.46 -7.42
CA THR A 139 4.68 7.73 -7.53
C THR A 139 4.25 8.42 -8.82
N PHE A 140 4.17 9.75 -8.82
CA PHE A 140 3.84 10.53 -10.01
C PHE A 140 4.69 10.10 -11.23
N SER A 141 5.98 9.83 -11.00
CA SER A 141 6.90 9.28 -11.99
C SER A 141 6.44 7.92 -12.59
N SER A 142 5.95 7.01 -11.76
CA SER A 142 5.38 5.73 -12.23
C SER A 142 4.11 5.93 -13.08
N GLN A 143 3.27 6.89 -12.73
CA GLN A 143 2.06 7.21 -13.51
C GLN A 143 2.41 7.79 -14.88
N VAL A 144 3.36 8.73 -14.92
CA VAL A 144 3.87 9.33 -16.16
C VAL A 144 4.54 8.27 -17.05
N THR A 145 5.35 7.38 -16.46
CA THR A 145 6.00 6.29 -17.20
C THR A 145 4.97 5.35 -17.83
N ASN A 146 3.91 5.02 -17.08
CA ASN A 146 2.81 4.19 -17.59
C ASN A 146 2.04 4.89 -18.71
N LEU A 147 1.76 6.18 -18.57
CA LEU A 147 1.12 6.97 -19.61
C LEU A 147 1.96 7.00 -20.90
N ILE A 148 3.27 7.26 -20.81
CA ILE A 148 4.18 7.23 -21.96
C ILE A 148 4.17 5.85 -22.63
N ARG A 149 4.17 4.76 -21.84
CA ARG A 149 4.10 3.38 -22.35
C ARG A 149 2.79 3.13 -23.11
N GLU A 150 1.66 3.56 -22.59
CA GLU A 150 0.36 3.39 -23.25
C GLU A 150 0.26 4.21 -24.54
N LEU A 151 0.73 5.47 -24.53
CA LEU A 151 0.79 6.31 -25.72
C LEU A 151 1.66 5.70 -26.83
N LYS A 152 2.82 5.12 -26.47
CA LYS A 152 3.68 4.39 -27.42
C LYS A 152 2.97 3.17 -28.00
N ASN A 153 2.28 2.39 -27.17
CA ASN A 153 1.54 1.21 -27.61
C ASN A 153 0.40 1.57 -28.56
N GLU A 154 -0.34 2.63 -28.27
CA GLU A 154 -1.44 3.10 -29.12
C GLU A 154 -0.95 3.73 -30.43
N HIS A 155 0.16 4.46 -30.42
CA HIS A 155 0.78 4.92 -31.67
C HIS A 155 1.28 3.74 -32.51
N ARG A 156 1.84 2.69 -31.90
CA ARG A 156 2.25 1.48 -32.62
C ARG A 156 1.07 0.76 -33.30
N ARG A 157 -0.11 0.80 -32.68
CA ARG A 157 -1.36 0.24 -33.23
C ARG A 157 -1.99 1.14 -34.29
N HIS A 158 -1.83 2.46 -34.15
CA HIS A 158 -2.39 3.45 -35.06
C HIS A 158 -1.33 4.47 -35.50
N PRO A 159 -0.42 4.10 -36.41
CA PRO A 159 0.71 4.93 -36.82
C PRO A 159 0.30 6.29 -37.40
N GLN A 160 -0.89 6.38 -38.00
CA GLN A 160 -1.44 7.63 -38.52
C GLN A 160 -1.71 8.71 -37.44
N LYS A 161 -1.81 8.34 -36.16
CA LYS A 161 -2.04 9.29 -35.06
C LYS A 161 -0.72 9.89 -34.59
N GLN A 162 -0.17 10.80 -35.39
CA GLN A 162 1.12 11.44 -35.11
C GLN A 162 1.13 12.26 -33.82
N THR A 163 -0.03 12.81 -33.43
CA THR A 163 -0.22 13.51 -32.16
C THR A 163 0.17 12.66 -30.94
N LEU A 164 -0.04 11.34 -30.97
CA LEU A 164 0.38 10.46 -29.87
C LEU A 164 1.91 10.39 -29.77
N LYS A 165 2.60 10.38 -30.92
CA LYS A 165 4.06 10.41 -31.00
C LYS A 165 4.63 11.72 -30.48
N ASP A 166 4.02 12.83 -30.88
CA ASP A 166 4.45 14.16 -30.45
C ASP A 166 4.28 14.32 -28.94
N VAL A 167 3.15 13.85 -28.40
CA VAL A 167 2.86 13.90 -26.96
C VAL A 167 3.81 13.02 -26.15
N TYR A 168 4.00 11.73 -26.50
CA TYR A 168 4.90 10.89 -25.69
C TYR A 168 6.36 11.32 -25.80
N THR A 169 6.78 11.85 -26.96
CA THR A 169 8.15 12.38 -27.16
C THR A 169 8.36 13.62 -26.31
N SER A 170 7.39 14.54 -26.31
CA SER A 170 7.45 15.77 -25.51
C SER A 170 7.44 15.47 -24.01
N LEU A 171 6.56 14.57 -23.55
CA LEU A 171 6.54 14.13 -22.16
C LEU A 171 7.87 13.48 -21.77
N THR A 172 8.41 12.59 -22.60
CA THR A 172 9.72 11.96 -22.32
C THR A 172 10.82 13.00 -22.21
N LYS A 173 10.82 14.02 -23.08
CA LYS A 173 11.83 15.10 -23.07
C LYS A 173 11.72 15.98 -21.82
N ILE A 174 10.50 16.41 -21.47
CA ILE A 174 10.22 17.22 -20.28
C ILE A 174 10.71 16.50 -19.01
N PHE A 175 10.42 15.20 -18.89
CA PHE A 175 10.79 14.43 -17.71
C PHE A 175 12.23 13.89 -17.74
N SER A 176 12.92 13.91 -18.89
CA SER A 176 14.35 13.59 -18.96
C SER A 176 15.25 14.79 -18.63
N SER A 177 14.68 16.00 -18.57
CA SER A 177 15.40 17.27 -18.32
C SER A 177 15.00 17.93 -16.99
N ALA A 178 14.19 17.25 -16.18
CA ALA A 178 13.79 17.74 -14.87
C ALA A 178 14.77 17.25 -13.79
N ASP A 179 15.58 18.16 -13.27
CA ASP A 179 16.33 17.97 -12.04
C ASP A 179 15.46 18.40 -10.84
N PHE A 180 15.27 17.50 -9.89
CA PHE A 180 14.55 17.81 -8.65
C PHE A 180 15.53 18.42 -7.65
N VAL A 181 15.61 19.75 -7.64
CA VAL A 181 16.42 20.49 -6.67
C VAL A 181 15.53 20.95 -5.52
N LEU A 182 15.83 20.50 -4.30
CA LEU A 182 15.27 21.07 -3.08
C LEU A 182 15.92 22.44 -2.88
N LEU A 183 15.15 23.51 -3.05
CA LEU A 183 15.61 24.84 -2.71
C LEU A 183 15.43 25.04 -1.21
N GLU A 184 16.54 25.12 -0.48
CA GLU A 184 16.55 25.65 0.88
C GLU A 184 16.25 27.16 0.80
N ASP A 185 15.06 27.56 1.22
CA ASP A 185 14.70 28.97 1.36
C ASP A 185 15.50 29.53 2.55
N GLU A 186 16.66 30.17 2.30
CA GLU A 186 17.56 30.73 3.33
C GLU A 186 16.92 31.80 4.25
N ASN A 187 15.63 32.15 4.07
CA ASN A 187 14.98 33.25 4.79
C ASN A 187 13.55 33.00 5.28
N LYS A 188 13.11 31.75 5.54
CA LYS A 188 11.76 31.52 6.10
C LYS A 188 11.71 30.67 7.37
N SER A 189 10.94 31.21 8.32
CA SER A 189 10.49 30.61 9.58
C SER A 189 10.08 29.13 9.45
N LYS A 190 10.57 28.31 10.40
CA LYS A 190 10.54 26.83 10.51
C LYS A 190 9.17 26.11 10.49
N ASN A 191 8.09 26.71 9.94
CA ASN A 191 6.74 26.14 9.99
C ASN A 191 6.00 26.05 8.64
N GLN A 192 6.70 26.05 7.49
CA GLN A 192 6.06 25.80 6.19
C GLN A 192 6.75 24.70 5.39
N ILE A 193 5.91 23.91 4.70
CA ILE A 193 6.24 22.79 3.83
C ILE A 193 7.28 23.25 2.78
N PRO A 194 8.35 22.49 2.51
CA PRO A 194 9.36 22.88 1.53
C PRO A 194 8.73 23.09 0.15
N ASN A 195 9.13 24.18 -0.51
CA ASN A 195 8.71 24.47 -1.88
C ASN A 195 9.50 23.57 -2.84
N ILE A 196 8.83 22.57 -3.41
CA ILE A 196 9.38 21.81 -4.54
C ILE A 196 9.23 22.68 -5.79
N VAL A 197 10.35 23.23 -6.28
CA VAL A 197 10.38 23.95 -7.55
C VAL A 197 10.83 23.00 -8.64
N LEU A 198 9.95 22.77 -9.62
CA LEU A 198 10.27 22.07 -10.85
C LEU A 198 10.98 23.07 -11.78
N ILE A 199 12.28 22.91 -11.95
CA ILE A 199 13.07 23.67 -12.92
C ILE A 199 13.08 22.86 -14.23
N PHE A 200 12.56 23.45 -15.29
CA PHE A 200 12.67 22.90 -16.64
C PHE A 200 13.76 23.68 -17.38
N HIS A 201 14.76 22.96 -17.91
CA HIS A 201 15.80 23.52 -18.79
C HIS A 201 15.37 23.56 -20.25
#